data_AF-A0A8J3MV07-F1
#
_entry.id   AF-A0A8J3MV07-F1
#
_cell.length_a   1.000
_cell.length_b   1.000
_cell.length_c   1.000
_cell.angle_alpha   90.00
_cell.angle_beta   90.00
_cell.angle_gamma   90.00
#
_symmetry.space_group_name_H-M   'P 1'
#
loop_
_entity.id
_entity.type
_entity.pdbx_description
1 polymer ?
#
loop_
_entity_poly.entity_id
_entity_poly.type
_entity_poly.pdbx_seq_one_letter_code
_entity_poly.pdbx_strand_id
1 'polypeptide(L)'
;MNIHTLLLRLYPRHWRERYEEEFLVILTSHPFSWLEGIDIIRGAFDAHLHPSLGTADKSPLEKTKHMNASLRSSLLIIFCAYIGIILPGMGLQKMAEDAEFQRIASTSSPVGITFTLVIIGAISALLAVVIGGVPIVISAIRSALVRKRYELLVGLAVPVLVYMAFLNMTQLHITLFPQGSQPSTPEHILIGRTIFVCMLLIAAIASAGSVCFTVARSDVSEHALRFAVVPSTLATLSMVLIAMATILCGFATRASASQFFAGNHGIVDMSTSGTWLGISLAMIVTSVLAVIGLVRGLSVHSTLHKITA
;
A
#
# COMPACT_ATOMS: atom_id res chain seq x y z
N MET A 1 3.74 11.80 -32.68
CA MET A 1 2.58 11.40 -31.86
C MET A 1 1.95 12.68 -31.33
N ASN A 2 0.67 12.95 -31.63
CA ASN A 2 0.02 14.22 -31.26
C ASN A 2 -0.21 14.25 -29.73
N ILE A 3 0.01 15.41 -29.09
CA ILE A 3 -0.13 15.58 -27.64
C ILE A 3 -1.55 15.24 -27.16
N HIS A 4 -2.57 15.56 -27.96
CA HIS A 4 -3.97 15.21 -27.68
C HIS A 4 -4.18 13.70 -27.56
N THR A 5 -3.59 12.90 -28.46
CA THR A 5 -3.66 11.43 -28.41
C THR A 5 -2.94 10.87 -27.17
N LEU A 6 -1.87 11.53 -26.74
CA LEU A 6 -1.13 11.13 -25.54
C LEU A 6 -1.93 11.41 -24.26
N LEU A 7 -2.61 12.55 -24.21
CA LEU A 7 -3.50 12.92 -23.10
C LEU A 7 -4.74 12.02 -23.04
N LEU A 8 -5.35 11.70 -24.18
CA LEU A 8 -6.49 10.77 -24.24
C LEU A 8 -6.13 9.39 -23.69
N ARG A 9 -4.91 8.89 -23.94
CA ARG A 9 -4.43 7.61 -23.40
C ARG A 9 -4.39 7.54 -21.87
N LEU A 10 -4.43 8.68 -21.18
CA LEU A 10 -4.56 8.71 -19.72
C LEU A 10 -5.93 8.19 -19.26
N TYR A 11 -6.98 8.30 -20.07
CA TYR A 11 -8.32 7.83 -19.72
C TYR A 11 -8.42 6.29 -19.74
N PRO A 12 -9.27 5.72 -18.87
CA PRO A 12 -9.59 4.29 -18.90
C PRO A 12 -10.07 3.84 -20.29
N ARG A 13 -9.72 2.60 -20.67
CA ARG A 13 -10.05 2.05 -21.99
C ARG A 13 -11.55 2.11 -22.31
N HIS A 14 -12.42 1.76 -21.35
CA HIS A 14 -13.87 1.78 -21.55
C HIS A 14 -14.44 3.20 -21.73
N TRP A 15 -13.82 4.19 -21.09
CA TRP A 15 -14.18 5.59 -21.28
C TRP A 15 -13.81 6.02 -22.71
N ARG A 16 -12.60 5.68 -23.14
CA ARG A 16 -12.11 5.97 -24.49
C ARG A 16 -12.95 5.32 -25.58
N GLU A 17 -13.29 4.04 -25.42
CA GLU A 17 -14.16 3.32 -26.37
C GLU A 17 -15.50 4.04 -26.63
N ARG A 18 -15.97 4.88 -25.70
CA ARG A 18 -17.21 5.65 -25.83
C ARG A 18 -16.99 7.11 -26.23
N TYR A 19 -16.02 7.79 -25.62
CA TYR A 19 -15.92 9.26 -25.68
C TYR A 19 -14.67 9.76 -26.41
N GLU A 20 -13.74 8.88 -26.83
CA GLU A 20 -12.48 9.30 -27.44
C GLU A 20 -12.69 10.13 -28.71
N GLU A 21 -13.61 9.70 -29.59
CA GLU A 21 -13.89 10.40 -30.84
C GLU A 21 -14.50 11.79 -30.60
N GLU A 22 -15.53 11.88 -29.75
CA GLU A 22 -16.19 13.14 -29.40
C GLU A 22 -15.21 14.12 -28.73
N PHE A 23 -14.39 13.61 -27.79
CA PHE A 23 -13.45 14.44 -27.05
C PHE A 23 -12.28 14.90 -27.92
N LEU A 24 -11.84 14.07 -28.87
CA LEU A 24 -10.80 14.46 -29.84
C LEU A 24 -11.29 15.58 -30.75
N VAL A 25 -12.55 15.53 -31.20
CA VAL A 25 -13.15 16.64 -31.98
C VAL A 25 -13.09 17.94 -31.19
N ILE A 26 -13.49 17.93 -29.91
CA ILE A 26 -13.42 19.11 -29.04
C ILE A 26 -11.97 19.62 -28.92
N LEU A 27 -11.02 18.72 -28.61
CA LEU A 27 -9.61 19.09 -28.42
C LEU A 27 -8.93 19.65 -29.68
N THR A 28 -9.40 19.25 -30.86
CA THR A 28 -8.87 19.77 -32.14
C THR A 28 -9.52 21.08 -32.59
N SER A 29 -10.61 21.50 -31.95
CA SER A 29 -11.38 22.68 -32.36
C SER A 29 -10.78 24.02 -31.91
N HIS A 30 -9.82 24.01 -30.97
CA HIS A 30 -9.15 25.21 -30.46
C HIS A 30 -7.65 24.95 -30.18
N PRO A 31 -6.81 26.00 -30.16
CA PRO A 31 -5.42 25.85 -29.73
C PRO A 31 -5.32 25.36 -28.29
N PHE A 32 -4.39 24.44 -28.05
CA PHE A 32 -4.21 23.78 -26.76
C PHE A 32 -3.58 24.69 -25.71
N SER A 33 -4.23 24.82 -24.55
CA SER A 33 -3.70 25.54 -23.39
C SER A 33 -3.11 24.58 -22.34
N TRP A 34 -2.09 25.03 -21.59
CA TRP A 34 -1.51 24.24 -20.50
C TRP A 34 -2.52 23.97 -19.37
N LEU A 35 -3.45 24.89 -19.14
CA LEU A 35 -4.54 24.73 -18.16
C LEU A 35 -5.49 23.59 -18.56
N GLU A 36 -5.83 23.50 -19.86
CA GLU A 36 -6.64 22.40 -20.39
C GLU A 36 -5.93 21.06 -20.20
N GLY A 37 -4.61 21.02 -20.37
CA GLY A 37 -3.82 19.83 -20.06
C GLY A 37 -3.99 19.35 -18.62
N ILE A 38 -3.98 20.28 -17.66
CA ILE A 38 -4.21 19.96 -16.24
C ILE A 38 -5.64 19.46 -16.02
N ASP A 39 -6.63 20.13 -16.60
CA ASP A 39 -8.04 19.73 -16.47
C ASP A 39 -8.30 18.35 -17.10
N ILE A 40 -7.66 18.04 -18.22
CA ILE A 40 -7.71 16.72 -18.87
C ILE A 40 -7.06 15.65 -17.99
N ILE A 41 -5.89 15.91 -17.42
CA ILE A 41 -5.23 14.98 -16.49
C ILE A 41 -6.13 14.72 -15.27
N ARG A 42 -6.75 15.78 -14.73
CA ARG A 42 -7.70 15.67 -13.62
C ARG A 42 -8.95 14.86 -14.01
N GLY A 43 -9.50 15.11 -15.19
CA GLY A 43 -10.64 14.35 -15.74
C GLY A 43 -10.31 12.88 -15.97
N ALA A 44 -9.11 12.57 -16.48
CA ALA A 44 -8.62 11.21 -16.63
C ALA A 44 -8.49 10.50 -15.28
N PHE A 45 -7.92 11.19 -14.28
CA PHE A 45 -7.81 10.67 -12.92
C PHE A 45 -9.19 10.42 -12.30
N ASP A 46 -10.13 11.35 -12.45
CA ASP A 46 -11.51 11.19 -11.98
C ASP A 46 -12.22 9.99 -12.64
N ALA A 47 -12.00 9.78 -13.94
CA ALA A 47 -12.52 8.62 -14.66
C ALA A 47 -11.94 7.28 -14.14
N HIS A 48 -10.68 7.25 -13.69
CA HIS A 48 -10.11 6.08 -13.01
C HIS A 48 -10.70 5.85 -11.61
N LEU A 49 -11.07 6.93 -10.91
CA LEU A 49 -11.70 6.88 -9.59
C LEU A 49 -13.18 6.49 -9.64
N HIS A 50 -13.86 6.72 -10.76
CA HIS A 50 -15.28 6.39 -10.93
C HIS A 50 -15.49 5.38 -12.08
N PRO A 51 -15.22 4.07 -11.88
CA PRO A 51 -15.37 3.03 -12.90
C PRO A 51 -16.79 2.86 -13.46
N SER A 52 -17.78 3.50 -12.83
CA SER A 52 -19.16 3.55 -13.33
C SER A 52 -19.31 4.47 -14.55
N LEU A 53 -18.44 5.47 -14.71
CA LEU A 53 -18.46 6.38 -15.85
C LEU A 53 -18.16 5.59 -17.14
N GLY A 54 -19.06 5.65 -18.12
CA GLY A 54 -18.95 4.86 -19.35
C GLY A 54 -19.56 3.45 -19.30
N THR A 55 -20.24 3.08 -18.21
CA THR A 55 -20.98 1.79 -18.11
C THR A 55 -22.49 1.92 -18.33
N ALA A 56 -22.99 3.08 -18.76
CA ALA A 56 -24.42 3.35 -18.85
C ALA A 56 -25.17 2.43 -19.83
N ASP A 57 -24.50 1.96 -20.89
CA ASP A 57 -25.13 1.17 -21.95
C ASP A 57 -25.06 -0.34 -21.68
N LYS A 58 -24.40 -0.75 -20.59
CA LYS A 58 -24.24 -2.17 -20.24
C LYS A 58 -25.47 -2.69 -19.53
N SER A 59 -25.75 -3.99 -19.74
CA SER A 59 -26.84 -4.66 -19.03
C SER A 59 -26.62 -4.61 -17.51
N PRO A 60 -27.69 -4.64 -16.69
CA PRO A 60 -27.56 -4.62 -15.22
C PRO A 60 -26.63 -5.71 -14.68
N LEU A 61 -26.67 -6.91 -15.27
CA LEU A 61 -25.83 -8.04 -14.87
C LEU A 61 -24.34 -7.80 -15.13
N GLU A 62 -24.00 -7.26 -16.31
CA GLU A 62 -22.62 -6.93 -16.68
C GLU A 62 -22.08 -5.78 -15.83
N LYS A 63 -22.93 -4.79 -15.53
CA LYS A 63 -22.60 -3.68 -14.65
C LYS A 63 -22.24 -4.19 -13.25
N THR A 64 -23.04 -5.08 -12.66
CA THR A 64 -22.72 -5.68 -11.34
C THR A 64 -21.43 -6.48 -11.37
N LYS A 65 -21.19 -7.30 -12.40
CA LYS A 65 -19.91 -8.03 -12.56
C LYS A 65 -18.71 -7.07 -12.63
N HIS A 66 -18.83 -6.00 -13.39
CA HIS A 66 -17.77 -5.00 -13.54
C HIS A 66 -17.51 -4.22 -12.25
N MET A 67 -18.58 -3.86 -11.52
CA MET A 67 -18.49 -3.21 -10.22
C MET A 67 -17.83 -4.14 -9.19
N ASN A 68 -18.22 -5.41 -9.10
CA ASN A 68 -17.60 -6.38 -8.19
C ASN A 68 -16.11 -6.60 -8.50
N ALA A 69 -15.73 -6.65 -9.78
CA ALA A 69 -14.32 -6.71 -10.19
C ALA A 69 -13.54 -5.45 -9.78
N SER A 70 -14.15 -4.26 -9.93
CA SER A 70 -13.55 -3.00 -9.51
C SER A 70 -13.40 -2.89 -8.00
N LEU A 71 -14.41 -3.33 -7.23
CA LEU A 71 -14.35 -3.36 -5.77
C LEU A 71 -13.21 -4.27 -5.29
N ARG A 72 -13.08 -5.47 -5.89
CA ARG A 72 -11.97 -6.37 -5.61
C ARG A 72 -10.63 -5.73 -5.94
N SER A 73 -10.49 -5.09 -7.10
CA SER A 73 -9.27 -4.38 -7.48
C SER A 73 -8.91 -3.27 -6.49
N SER A 74 -9.89 -2.50 -6.02
CA SER A 74 -9.71 -1.47 -4.99
C SER A 74 -9.20 -2.05 -3.67
N LEU A 75 -9.81 -3.14 -3.19
CA LEU A 75 -9.37 -3.82 -1.96
C LEU A 75 -7.94 -4.37 -2.08
N LEU A 76 -7.57 -4.92 -3.24
CA LEU A 76 -6.22 -5.40 -3.49
C LEU A 76 -5.19 -4.25 -3.53
N ILE A 77 -5.55 -3.09 -4.08
CA ILE A 77 -4.69 -1.89 -4.04
C ILE A 77 -4.46 -1.45 -2.60
N ILE A 78 -5.51 -1.38 -1.78
CA ILE A 78 -5.40 -1.00 -0.36
C ILE A 78 -4.53 -2.01 0.41
N PHE A 79 -4.72 -3.31 0.16
CA PHE A 79 -3.90 -4.36 0.76
C PHE A 79 -2.41 -4.23 0.36
N CYS A 80 -2.11 -4.05 -0.92
CA CYS A 80 -0.74 -3.82 -1.38
C CYS A 80 -0.13 -2.55 -0.77
N ALA A 81 -0.92 -1.48 -0.68
CA ALA A 81 -0.50 -0.23 -0.04
C ALA A 81 -0.20 -0.44 1.45
N TYR A 82 -1.02 -1.22 2.16
CA TYR A 82 -0.77 -1.61 3.55
C TYR A 82 0.53 -2.40 3.71
N ILE A 83 0.81 -3.40 2.85
CA ILE A 83 2.12 -4.07 2.87
C ILE A 83 3.26 -3.07 2.60
N GLY A 84 3.03 -2.13 1.69
CA GLY A 84 3.94 -1.04 1.39
C GLY A 84 4.22 -0.11 2.57
N ILE A 85 3.29 0.07 3.52
CA ILE A 85 3.50 0.93 4.71
C ILE A 85 4.22 0.19 5.84
N ILE A 86 4.07 -1.14 5.93
CA ILE A 86 4.78 -1.97 6.91
C ILE A 86 6.29 -1.87 6.69
N LEU A 87 6.75 -1.95 5.44
CA LEU A 87 8.17 -1.94 5.09
C LEU A 87 8.94 -0.70 5.62
N PRO A 88 8.55 0.55 5.31
CA PRO A 88 9.15 1.74 5.90
C PRO A 88 8.84 1.88 7.40
N GLY A 89 7.69 1.38 7.86
CA GLY A 89 7.35 1.33 9.30
C GLY A 89 8.35 0.50 10.11
N MET A 90 8.81 -0.63 9.57
CA MET A 90 9.90 -1.41 10.18
C MET A 90 11.20 -0.62 10.24
N GLY A 91 11.52 0.16 9.20
CA GLY A 91 12.68 1.05 9.20
C GLY A 91 12.59 2.12 10.31
N LEU A 92 11.42 2.72 10.48
CA LEU A 92 11.17 3.68 11.56
C LEU A 92 11.28 3.02 12.94
N GLN A 93 10.73 1.82 13.11
CA GLN A 93 10.84 1.05 14.36
C GLN A 93 12.32 0.77 14.70
N LYS A 94 13.15 0.45 13.70
CA LYS A 94 14.59 0.26 13.92
C LYS A 94 15.33 1.52 14.29
N MET A 95 14.93 2.69 13.78
CA MET A 95 15.44 3.97 14.27
C MET A 95 15.00 4.25 15.71
N ALA A 96 13.79 3.84 16.10
CA ALA A 96 13.24 4.07 17.43
C ALA A 96 13.79 3.16 18.53
N GLU A 97 14.43 2.05 18.15
CA GLU A 97 15.14 1.16 19.09
C GLU A 97 16.44 1.78 19.63
N ASP A 98 16.95 2.86 19.02
CA ASP A 98 18.16 3.55 19.47
C ASP A 98 17.96 4.23 20.84
N ALA A 99 18.95 4.07 21.73
CA ALA A 99 18.88 4.61 23.09
C ALA A 99 18.80 6.15 23.13
N GLU A 100 19.40 6.84 22.15
CA GLU A 100 19.28 8.29 21.99
C GLU A 100 17.84 8.66 21.65
N PHE A 101 17.22 7.94 20.70
CA PHE A 101 15.82 8.17 20.34
C PHE A 101 14.89 7.98 21.54
N GLN A 102 15.07 6.91 22.31
CA GLN A 102 14.24 6.65 23.50
C GLN A 102 14.39 7.76 24.56
N ARG A 103 15.61 8.29 24.74
CA ARG A 103 15.85 9.42 25.64
C ARG A 103 15.17 10.70 25.14
N ILE A 104 15.27 10.99 23.84
CA ILE A 104 14.59 12.14 23.24
C ILE A 104 13.07 11.99 23.35
N ALA A 105 12.53 10.81 23.05
CA ALA A 105 11.08 10.56 23.10
C ALA A 105 10.51 10.65 24.53
N SER A 106 11.28 10.30 25.56
CA SER A 106 10.87 10.43 26.96
C SER A 106 11.03 11.84 27.53
N THR A 107 11.98 12.62 27.02
CA THR A 107 12.23 14.01 27.46
C THR A 107 11.41 15.05 26.70
N SER A 108 11.16 14.84 25.39
CA SER A 108 10.45 15.75 24.50
C SER A 108 9.04 15.23 24.21
N SER A 109 8.04 15.84 24.86
CA SER A 109 6.63 15.47 24.69
C SER A 109 6.16 15.37 23.22
N PRO A 110 6.54 16.28 22.30
CA PRO A 110 6.16 16.17 20.90
C PRO A 110 6.66 14.90 20.20
N VAL A 111 7.89 14.46 20.50
CA VAL A 111 8.47 13.24 19.88
C VAL A 111 7.75 12.00 20.40
N GLY A 112 7.53 11.91 21.73
CA GLY A 112 6.81 10.79 22.33
C GLY A 112 5.35 10.67 21.85
N ILE A 113 4.62 11.79 21.76
CA ILE A 113 3.23 11.81 21.28
C ILE A 113 3.15 11.36 19.82
N THR A 114 3.98 11.92 18.94
CA THR A 114 3.95 11.58 17.51
C THR A 114 4.33 10.12 17.27
N PHE A 115 5.32 9.57 17.98
CA PHE A 115 5.65 8.16 17.90
C PHE A 115 4.52 7.25 18.42
N THR A 116 3.85 7.65 19.50
CA THR A 116 2.68 6.93 20.03
C THR A 116 1.54 6.89 19.01
N LEU A 117 1.29 8.00 18.28
CA LEU A 117 0.30 8.04 17.21
C LEU A 117 0.63 7.09 16.06
N VAL A 118 1.92 6.91 15.72
CA VAL A 118 2.36 5.89 14.75
C VAL A 118 1.97 4.50 15.23
N ILE A 119 2.23 4.16 16.49
CA ILE A 119 1.90 2.84 17.06
C ILE A 119 0.39 2.61 17.05
N ILE A 120 -0.41 3.58 17.51
CA ILE A 120 -1.87 3.49 17.51
C ILE A 120 -2.38 3.26 16.09
N GLY A 121 -1.90 4.06 15.12
CA GLY A 121 -2.25 3.91 13.72
C GLY A 121 -1.89 2.53 13.18
N ALA A 122 -0.70 2.00 13.50
CA ALA A 122 -0.26 0.68 13.05
C ALA A 122 -1.14 -0.45 13.59
N ILE A 123 -1.49 -0.41 14.87
CA ILE A 123 -2.40 -1.38 15.50
C ILE A 123 -3.80 -1.29 14.88
N SER A 124 -4.34 -0.09 14.71
CA SER A 124 -5.65 0.12 14.08
C SER A 124 -5.68 -0.39 12.64
N ALA A 125 -4.64 -0.11 11.85
CA ALA A 125 -4.52 -0.58 10.48
C ALA A 125 -4.45 -2.12 10.41
N LEU A 126 -3.65 -2.76 11.27
CA LEU A 126 -3.56 -4.22 11.35
C LEU A 126 -4.91 -4.85 11.68
N LEU A 127 -5.60 -4.35 12.72
CA LEU A 127 -6.92 -4.86 13.10
C LEU A 127 -7.92 -4.71 11.95
N ALA A 128 -7.94 -3.56 11.29
CA ALA A 128 -8.81 -3.30 10.16
C ALA A 128 -8.55 -4.26 8.98
N VAL A 129 -7.28 -4.49 8.63
CA VAL A 129 -6.89 -5.45 7.57
C VAL A 129 -7.26 -6.89 7.94
N VAL A 130 -7.08 -7.29 9.20
CA VAL A 130 -7.49 -8.63 9.67
C VAL A 130 -9.01 -8.78 9.60
N ILE A 131 -9.76 -7.84 10.15
CA ILE A 131 -11.23 -7.86 10.16
C ILE A 131 -11.80 -7.89 8.74
N GLY A 132 -11.26 -7.07 7.82
CA GLY A 132 -11.70 -7.03 6.43
C GLY A 132 -11.22 -8.22 5.58
N GLY A 133 -10.01 -8.70 5.83
CA GLY A 133 -9.35 -9.74 5.04
C GLY A 133 -9.81 -11.16 5.37
N VAL A 134 -10.08 -11.46 6.65
CA VAL A 134 -10.45 -12.81 7.10
C VAL A 134 -11.67 -13.38 6.36
N PRO A 135 -12.81 -12.66 6.23
CA PRO A 135 -13.96 -13.16 5.48
C PRO A 135 -13.66 -13.46 4.01
N ILE A 136 -12.79 -12.66 3.38
CA ILE A 136 -12.37 -12.84 1.99
C ILE A 136 -11.54 -14.11 1.85
N VAL A 137 -10.54 -14.29 2.73
CA VAL A 137 -9.66 -15.47 2.73
C VAL A 137 -10.46 -16.74 3.01
N ILE A 138 -11.36 -16.74 4.01
CA ILE A 138 -12.23 -17.88 4.30
C ILE A 138 -13.10 -18.22 3.08
N SER A 139 -13.68 -17.22 2.41
CA SER A 139 -14.47 -17.43 1.21
C SER A 139 -13.64 -18.03 0.08
N ALA A 140 -12.40 -17.55 -0.11
CA ALA A 140 -11.48 -18.07 -1.12
C ALA A 140 -11.07 -19.53 -0.83
N ILE A 141 -10.75 -19.87 0.42
CA ILE A 141 -10.43 -21.24 0.85
C ILE A 141 -11.62 -22.16 0.62
N ARG A 142 -12.81 -21.77 1.06
CA ARG A 142 -14.03 -22.57 0.88
C ARG A 142 -14.31 -22.81 -0.60
N SER A 143 -14.18 -21.79 -1.44
CA SER A 143 -14.36 -21.90 -2.89
C SER A 143 -13.32 -22.84 -3.53
N ALA A 144 -12.06 -22.74 -3.12
CA ALA A 144 -10.99 -23.61 -3.60
C ALA A 144 -11.22 -25.08 -3.23
N LEU A 145 -11.65 -25.36 -1.99
CA LEU A 145 -11.95 -26.72 -1.53
C LEU A 145 -13.14 -27.34 -2.26
N VAL A 146 -14.24 -26.61 -2.39
CA VAL A 146 -15.45 -27.10 -3.08
C VAL A 146 -15.16 -27.40 -4.56
N ARG A 147 -14.33 -26.59 -5.21
CA ARG A 147 -13.98 -26.76 -6.64
C ARG A 147 -12.72 -27.57 -6.89
N LYS A 148 -12.11 -28.16 -5.85
CA LYS A 148 -10.85 -28.92 -5.91
C LYS A 148 -9.70 -28.18 -6.61
N ARG A 149 -9.63 -26.84 -6.43
CA ARG A 149 -8.58 -25.98 -7.00
C ARG A 149 -7.42 -25.80 -6.02
N TYR A 150 -6.63 -26.85 -5.81
CA TYR A 150 -5.53 -26.86 -4.84
C TYR A 150 -4.44 -25.80 -5.09
N GLU A 151 -4.27 -25.35 -6.34
CA GLU A 151 -3.36 -24.26 -6.70
C GLU A 151 -3.60 -22.98 -5.88
N LEU A 152 -4.87 -22.67 -5.58
CA LEU A 152 -5.23 -21.49 -4.77
C LEU A 152 -4.85 -21.67 -3.29
N LEU A 153 -4.92 -22.89 -2.77
CA LEU A 153 -4.53 -23.18 -1.39
C LEU A 153 -3.00 -23.07 -1.23
N VAL A 154 -2.25 -23.55 -2.21
CA VAL A 154 -0.80 -23.38 -2.26
C VAL A 154 -0.46 -21.89 -2.28
N GLY A 155 -1.17 -21.08 -3.06
CA GLY A 155 -1.00 -19.63 -3.08
C GLY A 155 -1.18 -18.97 -1.70
N LEU A 156 -2.17 -19.40 -0.92
CA LEU A 156 -2.37 -18.89 0.45
C LEU A 156 -1.33 -19.39 1.47
N ALA A 157 -0.65 -20.49 1.20
CA ALA A 157 0.44 -20.99 2.03
C ALA A 157 1.76 -20.22 1.82
N VAL A 158 1.94 -19.56 0.66
CA VAL A 158 3.17 -18.83 0.31
C VAL A 158 3.60 -17.83 1.39
N PRO A 159 2.75 -16.93 1.92
CA PRO A 159 3.17 -15.98 2.96
C PRO A 159 3.76 -16.65 4.21
N VAL A 160 3.18 -17.78 4.64
CA VAL A 160 3.66 -18.54 5.80
C VAL A 160 5.02 -19.16 5.49
N LEU A 161 5.16 -19.82 4.33
CA LEU A 161 6.41 -20.45 3.92
C LEU A 161 7.54 -19.43 3.74
N VAL A 162 7.24 -18.31 3.10
CA VAL A 162 8.19 -17.20 2.88
C VAL A 162 8.60 -16.56 4.21
N TYR A 163 7.66 -16.34 5.13
CA TYR A 163 7.97 -15.86 6.47
C TYR A 163 8.86 -16.83 7.24
N MET A 164 8.56 -18.14 7.20
CA MET A 164 9.41 -19.16 7.81
C MET A 164 10.81 -19.18 7.21
N ALA A 165 10.95 -19.06 5.88
CA ALA A 165 12.25 -18.97 5.22
C ALA A 165 13.02 -17.71 5.67
N PHE A 166 12.33 -16.57 5.77
CA PHE A 166 12.90 -15.31 6.27
C PHE A 166 13.41 -15.42 7.71
N LEU A 167 12.64 -16.03 8.61
CA LEU A 167 13.06 -16.28 9.99
C LEU A 167 14.28 -17.20 10.07
N ASN A 168 14.26 -18.32 9.33
CA ASN A 168 15.39 -19.25 9.31
C ASN A 168 16.67 -18.60 8.78
N MET A 169 16.57 -17.78 7.73
CA MET A 169 17.73 -17.06 7.19
C MET A 169 18.23 -15.97 8.16
N THR A 170 17.33 -15.26 8.82
CA THR A 170 17.71 -14.28 9.86
C THR A 170 18.42 -14.97 11.01
N GLN A 171 17.93 -16.13 11.46
CA GLN A 171 18.57 -16.93 12.49
C GLN A 171 19.94 -17.44 12.04
N LEU A 172 20.07 -17.94 10.81
CA LEU A 172 21.34 -18.37 10.23
C LEU A 172 22.35 -17.22 10.16
N HIS A 173 21.90 -16.01 9.82
CA HIS A 173 22.76 -14.84 9.82
C HIS A 173 23.25 -14.49 11.23
N ILE A 174 22.37 -14.58 12.24
CA ILE A 174 22.75 -14.33 13.65
C ILE A 174 23.75 -15.39 14.14
N THR A 175 23.60 -16.66 13.75
CA THR A 175 24.51 -17.73 14.19
C THR A 175 25.86 -17.69 13.48
N LEU A 176 25.90 -17.33 12.20
CA LEU A 176 27.14 -17.19 11.43
C LEU A 176 27.92 -15.92 11.77
N PHE A 177 27.23 -14.86 12.20
CA PHE A 177 27.84 -13.57 12.57
C PHE A 177 27.45 -13.15 13.99
N PRO A 178 27.96 -13.83 15.04
CA PRO A 178 27.65 -13.50 16.43
C PRO A 178 28.07 -12.06 16.76
N GLN A 179 27.16 -11.29 17.35
CA GLN A 179 27.45 -9.95 17.84
C GLN A 179 28.62 -10.00 18.85
N GLY A 180 29.72 -9.32 18.53
CA GLY A 180 30.92 -9.24 19.38
C GLY A 180 32.11 -10.11 18.95
N SER A 181 31.96 -10.94 17.91
CA SER A 181 33.09 -11.71 17.36
C SER A 181 33.78 -10.97 16.20
N GLN A 182 34.90 -10.32 16.52
CA GLN A 182 35.78 -9.51 15.64
C GLN A 182 35.21 -8.19 15.08
N PRO A 183 36.07 -7.16 14.83
CA PRO A 183 35.66 -5.97 14.10
C PRO A 183 35.28 -6.40 12.68
N SER A 184 33.98 -6.49 12.42
CA SER A 184 33.46 -6.75 11.09
C SER A 184 33.94 -5.62 10.19
N THR A 185 34.67 -5.96 9.12
CA THR A 185 35.04 -4.94 8.13
C THR A 185 33.76 -4.27 7.60
N PRO A 186 33.80 -2.98 7.23
CA PRO A 186 32.63 -2.25 6.73
C PRO A 186 31.90 -2.99 5.57
N GLU A 187 32.64 -3.76 4.79
CA GLU A 187 32.14 -4.58 3.69
C GLU A 187 31.18 -5.68 4.17
N HIS A 188 31.50 -6.39 5.25
CA HIS A 188 30.63 -7.43 5.79
C HIS A 188 29.30 -6.87 6.31
N ILE A 189 29.35 -5.70 6.95
CA ILE A 189 28.16 -5.00 7.42
C ILE A 189 27.28 -4.62 6.22
N LEU A 190 27.85 -3.99 5.19
CA LEU A 190 27.11 -3.58 4.00
C LEU A 190 26.45 -4.76 3.27
N ILE A 191 27.15 -5.88 3.14
CA ILE A 191 26.65 -7.10 2.50
C ILE A 191 25.48 -7.68 3.31
N GLY A 192 25.63 -7.87 4.62
CA GLY A 192 24.57 -8.41 5.47
C GLY A 192 23.30 -7.56 5.43
N ARG A 193 23.45 -6.24 5.46
CA ARG A 193 22.34 -5.28 5.33
C ARG A 193 21.60 -5.40 4.01
N THR A 194 22.36 -5.41 2.92
CA THR A 194 21.80 -5.50 1.57
C THR A 194 21.04 -6.81 1.40
N ILE A 195 21.62 -7.93 1.83
CA ILE A 195 20.96 -9.24 1.79
C ILE A 195 19.68 -9.23 2.61
N PHE A 196 19.70 -8.70 3.85
CA PHE A 196 18.52 -8.65 4.70
C PHE A 196 17.38 -7.82 4.08
N VAL A 197 17.69 -6.62 3.58
CA VAL A 197 16.70 -5.74 2.95
C VAL A 197 16.16 -6.36 1.66
N CYS A 198 17.02 -6.88 0.79
CA CYS A 198 16.59 -7.56 -0.44
C CYS A 198 15.69 -8.76 -0.12
N MET A 199 16.05 -9.57 0.88
CA MET A 199 15.24 -10.71 1.29
C MET A 199 13.88 -10.29 1.84
N LEU A 200 13.85 -9.25 2.69
CA LEU A 200 12.61 -8.70 3.23
C LEU A 200 11.69 -8.19 2.11
N LEU A 201 12.24 -7.49 1.11
CA LEU A 201 11.48 -7.00 -0.04
C LEU A 201 10.95 -8.15 -0.90
N ILE A 202 11.78 -9.14 -1.20
CA ILE A 202 11.36 -10.34 -1.95
C ILE A 202 10.25 -11.06 -1.18
N ALA A 203 10.41 -11.21 0.14
CA ALA A 203 9.43 -11.86 0.99
C ALA A 203 8.08 -11.13 0.99
N ALA A 204 8.09 -9.81 1.12
CA ALA A 204 6.88 -8.98 1.08
C ALA A 204 6.20 -9.04 -0.29
N ILE A 205 6.95 -8.91 -1.39
CA ILE A 205 6.41 -8.96 -2.76
C ILE A 205 5.82 -10.33 -3.07
N ALA A 206 6.53 -11.42 -2.76
CA ALA A 206 6.06 -12.79 -2.99
C ALA A 206 4.78 -13.07 -2.17
N SER A 207 4.76 -12.66 -0.90
CA SER A 207 3.60 -12.85 -0.03
C SER A 207 2.38 -12.06 -0.51
N ALA A 208 2.54 -10.75 -0.74
CA ALA A 208 1.45 -9.89 -1.19
C ALA A 208 0.95 -10.31 -2.59
N GLY A 209 1.87 -10.59 -3.51
CA GLY A 209 1.56 -11.04 -4.86
C GLY A 209 0.78 -12.36 -4.87
N SER A 210 1.17 -13.33 -4.04
CA SER A 210 0.47 -14.62 -3.95
C SER A 210 -0.95 -14.49 -3.40
N VAL A 211 -1.14 -13.68 -2.36
CA VAL A 211 -2.48 -13.38 -1.81
C VAL A 211 -3.34 -12.66 -2.85
N CYS A 212 -2.79 -11.63 -3.51
CA CYS A 212 -3.50 -10.88 -4.54
C CYS A 212 -3.91 -11.77 -5.71
N PHE A 213 -3.01 -12.61 -6.20
CA PHE A 213 -3.26 -13.56 -7.28
C PHE A 213 -4.37 -14.54 -6.90
N THR A 214 -4.32 -15.09 -5.69
CA THR A 214 -5.31 -16.03 -5.20
C THR A 214 -6.69 -15.39 -5.08
N VAL A 215 -6.77 -14.22 -4.44
CA VAL A 215 -8.03 -13.49 -4.26
C VAL A 215 -8.60 -13.06 -5.61
N ALA A 216 -7.77 -12.59 -6.54
CA ALA A 216 -8.17 -12.19 -7.88
C ALA A 216 -8.83 -13.34 -8.67
N ARG A 217 -8.32 -14.57 -8.53
CA ARG A 217 -8.83 -15.77 -9.20
C ARG A 217 -9.94 -16.49 -8.44
N SER A 218 -10.21 -16.12 -7.19
CA SER A 218 -11.24 -16.74 -6.37
C SER A 218 -12.63 -16.14 -6.60
N ASP A 219 -13.65 -16.99 -6.49
CA ASP A 219 -15.05 -16.55 -6.46
C ASP A 219 -15.38 -16.07 -5.04
N VAL A 220 -15.03 -14.81 -4.75
CA VAL A 220 -15.36 -14.15 -3.47
C VAL A 220 -16.82 -13.71 -3.49
N SER A 221 -17.53 -13.97 -2.40
CA SER A 221 -18.91 -13.51 -2.25
C SER A 221 -18.98 -11.99 -2.25
N GLU A 222 -20.01 -11.45 -2.90
CA GLU A 222 -20.25 -10.01 -2.96
C GLU A 222 -20.43 -9.40 -1.57
N HIS A 223 -21.11 -10.12 -0.67
CA HIS A 223 -21.28 -9.71 0.72
C HIS A 223 -19.95 -9.50 1.44
N ALA A 224 -18.97 -10.40 1.26
CA ALA A 224 -17.64 -10.25 1.87
C ALA A 224 -16.89 -9.03 1.33
N LEU A 225 -16.99 -8.75 0.02
CA LEU A 225 -16.37 -7.57 -0.59
C LEU A 225 -17.02 -6.27 -0.09
N ARG A 226 -18.35 -6.23 0.02
CA ARG A 226 -19.09 -5.07 0.55
C ARG A 226 -18.75 -4.82 2.02
N PHE A 227 -18.70 -5.87 2.83
CA PHE A 227 -18.29 -5.77 4.23
C PHE A 227 -16.86 -5.22 4.39
N ALA A 228 -15.93 -5.67 3.55
CA ALA A 228 -14.52 -5.27 3.61
C ALA A 228 -14.27 -3.77 3.32
N VAL A 229 -15.23 -3.03 2.75
CA VAL A 229 -15.11 -1.59 2.52
C VAL A 229 -14.99 -0.82 3.83
N VAL A 230 -15.75 -1.19 4.87
CA VAL A 230 -15.76 -0.48 6.15
C VAL A 230 -14.42 -0.65 6.90
N PRO A 231 -13.85 -1.85 7.06
CA PRO A 231 -12.50 -1.97 7.59
C PRO A 231 -11.46 -1.28 6.68
N SER A 232 -11.65 -1.26 5.36
CA SER A 232 -10.70 -0.59 4.46
C SER A 232 -10.68 0.94 4.60
N THR A 233 -11.80 1.58 4.94
CA THR A 233 -11.79 3.02 5.28
C THR A 233 -10.94 3.27 6.52
N LEU A 234 -11.14 2.47 7.58
CA LEU A 234 -10.36 2.56 8.81
C LEU A 234 -8.87 2.33 8.55
N ALA A 235 -8.51 1.28 7.80
CA ALA A 235 -7.13 1.00 7.44
C ALA A 235 -6.48 2.18 6.70
N THR A 236 -7.18 2.77 5.74
CA THR A 236 -6.68 3.91 4.96
C THR A 236 -6.49 5.15 5.84
N LEU A 237 -7.45 5.46 6.72
CA LEU A 237 -7.33 6.58 7.67
C LEU A 237 -6.14 6.37 8.61
N SER A 238 -5.96 5.14 9.11
CA SER A 238 -4.81 4.78 9.94
C SER A 238 -3.49 4.94 9.18
N MET A 239 -3.42 4.55 7.90
CA MET A 239 -2.23 4.74 7.07
C MET A 239 -1.87 6.22 6.87
N VAL A 240 -2.87 7.08 6.63
CA VAL A 240 -2.67 8.53 6.54
C VAL A 240 -2.17 9.09 7.87
N LEU A 241 -2.75 8.65 9.00
CA LEU A 241 -2.30 9.03 10.34
C LEU A 241 -0.84 8.62 10.58
N ILE A 242 -0.45 7.37 10.26
CA ILE A 242 0.92 6.88 10.39
C ILE A 242 1.89 7.75 9.60
N ALA A 243 1.56 8.07 8.33
CA ALA A 243 2.41 8.88 7.48
C ALA A 243 2.59 10.30 8.04
N MET A 244 1.49 10.96 8.45
CA MET A 244 1.55 12.29 9.06
C MET A 244 2.34 12.29 10.37
N ALA A 245 2.07 11.33 11.25
CA ALA A 245 2.74 11.20 12.54
C ALA A 245 4.24 10.92 12.37
N THR A 246 4.64 10.14 11.36
CA THR A 246 6.06 9.86 11.04
C THR A 246 6.79 11.12 10.57
N ILE A 247 6.14 11.94 9.73
CA ILE A 247 6.69 13.21 9.27
C ILE A 247 6.87 14.17 10.46
N LEU A 248 5.83 14.31 11.28
CA LEU A 248 5.88 15.16 12.47
C LEU A 248 6.92 14.68 13.49
N CYS A 249 7.05 13.37 13.67
CA CYS A 249 8.05 12.78 14.54
C CYS A 249 9.47 13.16 14.08
N GLY A 250 9.76 13.04 12.78
CA GLY A 250 11.07 13.43 12.25
C GLY A 250 11.37 14.92 12.41
N PHE A 251 10.39 15.80 12.16
CA PHE A 251 10.56 17.24 12.40
C PHE A 251 10.78 17.55 13.89
N ALA A 252 10.00 16.93 14.79
CA ALA A 252 10.14 17.12 16.23
C ALA A 252 11.51 16.61 16.74
N THR A 253 11.98 15.46 16.25
CA THR A 253 13.30 14.93 16.56
C THR A 253 14.40 15.85 16.03
N ARG A 254 14.26 16.37 14.81
CA ARG A 254 15.25 17.29 14.21
C ARG A 254 15.34 18.60 14.98
N ALA A 255 14.21 19.11 15.46
CA ALA A 255 14.16 20.32 16.28
C ALA A 255 14.77 20.10 17.68
N SER A 256 14.57 18.92 18.28
CA SER A 256 15.05 18.61 19.64
C SER A 256 16.52 18.17 19.66
N ALA A 257 16.97 17.44 18.63
CA ALA A 257 18.27 16.83 18.56
C ALA A 257 18.72 16.69 17.09
N SER A 258 19.14 17.80 16.48
CA SER A 258 19.63 17.80 15.10
C SER A 258 20.82 16.85 14.87
N GLN A 259 21.63 16.62 15.91
CA GLN A 259 22.75 15.67 15.90
C GLN A 259 22.33 14.21 15.70
N PHE A 260 21.09 13.83 16.06
CA PHE A 260 20.58 12.46 15.87
C PHE A 260 20.63 12.05 14.40
N PHE A 261 20.32 12.99 13.48
CA PHE A 261 20.32 12.74 12.05
C PHE A 261 21.69 12.88 11.37
N ALA A 262 22.71 13.30 12.12
CA ALA A 262 24.10 13.44 11.65
C ALA A 262 24.96 12.22 11.98
N GLY A 263 24.47 11.31 12.83
CA GLY A 263 25.19 10.12 13.27
C GLY A 263 24.89 8.87 12.44
N ASN A 264 25.87 7.97 12.38
CA ASN A 264 25.70 6.58 11.94
C ASN A 264 25.35 5.72 13.17
N HIS A 265 24.22 6.01 13.80
CA HIS A 265 23.77 5.30 15.01
C HIS A 265 22.54 4.43 14.72
N GLY A 266 22.27 3.44 15.58
CA GLY A 266 21.19 2.45 15.44
C GLY A 266 21.61 1.15 14.74
N ILE A 267 20.76 0.12 14.87
CA ILE A 267 20.92 -1.16 14.16
C ILE A 267 20.90 -0.83 12.67
N VAL A 268 22.01 -1.05 11.97
CA VAL A 268 22.19 -0.77 10.54
C VAL A 268 22.68 0.66 10.16
N ASP A 269 23.19 1.51 11.06
CA ASP A 269 23.64 2.89 10.70
C ASP A 269 22.58 3.69 9.91
N MET A 270 21.30 3.43 10.18
CA MET A 270 20.19 3.93 9.38
C MET A 270 19.66 5.28 9.86
N SER A 271 20.18 5.85 10.96
CA SER A 271 19.66 7.08 11.58
C SER A 271 20.08 8.36 10.85
N THR A 272 20.07 8.35 9.52
CA THR A 272 20.38 9.52 8.71
C THR A 272 19.12 10.29 8.31
N SER A 273 19.27 11.59 8.02
CA SER A 273 18.20 12.38 7.39
C SER A 273 17.69 11.74 6.10
N GLY A 274 18.58 11.10 5.32
CA GLY A 274 18.24 10.44 4.07
C GLY A 274 17.31 9.25 4.27
N THR A 275 17.58 8.40 5.26
CA THR A 275 16.70 7.26 5.57
C THR A 275 15.33 7.70 6.02
N TRP A 276 15.25 8.70 6.92
CA TRP A 276 13.95 9.22 7.37
C TRP A 276 13.13 9.85 6.24
N LEU A 277 13.78 10.60 5.34
CA LEU A 277 13.13 11.14 4.15
C LEU A 277 12.63 10.01 3.23
N GLY A 278 13.43 8.96 3.04
CA GLY A 278 13.04 7.77 2.28
C GLY A 278 11.83 7.05 2.88
N ILE A 279 11.82 6.84 4.20
CA ILE A 279 10.70 6.26 4.96
C ILE A 279 9.44 7.12 4.77
N SER A 280 9.57 8.43 4.96
CA SER A 280 8.44 9.36 4.87
C SER A 280 7.86 9.40 3.46
N LEU A 281 8.70 9.47 2.43
CA LEU A 281 8.27 9.46 1.03
C LEU A 281 7.56 8.15 0.68
N ALA A 282 8.11 7.01 1.09
CA ALA A 282 7.49 5.71 0.87
C ALA A 282 6.11 5.63 1.56
N MET A 283 6.01 6.08 2.82
CA MET A 283 4.72 6.13 3.54
C MET A 283 3.71 7.05 2.84
N ILE A 284 4.11 8.24 2.38
CA ILE A 284 3.23 9.15 1.62
C ILE A 284 2.71 8.45 0.36
N VAL A 285 3.59 7.86 -0.45
CA VAL A 285 3.20 7.18 -1.70
C VAL A 285 2.21 6.06 -1.43
N THR A 286 2.47 5.22 -0.43
CA THR A 286 1.58 4.11 -0.07
C THR A 286 0.23 4.59 0.46
N SER A 287 0.21 5.64 1.30
CA SER A 287 -1.04 6.22 1.78
C SER A 287 -1.86 6.86 0.65
N VAL A 288 -1.22 7.51 -0.32
CA VAL A 288 -1.90 8.02 -1.52
C VAL A 288 -2.53 6.88 -2.33
N LEU A 289 -1.80 5.78 -2.53
CA LEU A 289 -2.34 4.60 -3.22
C LEU A 289 -3.53 3.99 -2.47
N ALA A 290 -3.48 3.94 -1.14
CA ALA A 290 -4.60 3.48 -0.32
C ALA A 290 -5.83 4.40 -0.46
N VAL A 291 -5.64 5.73 -0.44
CA VAL A 291 -6.72 6.71 -0.65
C VAL A 291 -7.34 6.55 -2.04
N ILE A 292 -6.53 6.39 -3.09
CA ILE A 292 -7.03 6.14 -4.46
C ILE A 292 -7.86 4.86 -4.50
N GLY A 293 -7.34 3.77 -3.93
CA GLY A 293 -8.05 2.51 -3.83
C GLY A 293 -9.39 2.65 -3.11
N LEU A 294 -9.41 3.42 -2.01
CA LEU A 294 -10.58 3.65 -1.19
C LEU A 294 -11.65 4.49 -1.89
N VAL A 295 -11.28 5.63 -2.48
CA VAL A 295 -12.21 6.50 -3.21
C VAL A 295 -12.88 5.72 -4.34
N ARG A 296 -12.10 4.95 -5.09
CA ARG A 296 -12.62 4.05 -6.13
C ARG A 296 -13.55 2.98 -5.57
N GLY A 297 -13.22 2.40 -4.41
CA GLY A 297 -14.05 1.40 -3.75
C GLY A 297 -15.39 1.94 -3.26
N LEU A 298 -15.40 3.13 -2.66
CA LEU A 298 -16.60 3.81 -2.16
C LEU A 298 -17.53 4.24 -3.29
N SER A 299 -16.98 4.77 -4.38
CA SER A 299 -17.72 5.14 -5.59
C SER A 299 -18.49 3.95 -6.17
N VAL A 300 -17.82 2.80 -6.28
CA VAL A 300 -18.42 1.54 -6.73
C VAL A 300 -19.48 1.03 -5.75
N HIS A 301 -19.19 1.07 -4.44
CA HIS A 301 -20.11 0.61 -3.40
C HIS A 301 -21.42 1.41 -3.40
N SER A 302 -21.35 2.74 -3.50
CA SER A 302 -22.52 3.62 -3.62
C SER A 302 -23.38 3.28 -4.83
N THR A 303 -22.74 3.04 -5.98
CA THR A 303 -23.44 2.70 -7.22
C THR A 303 -24.14 1.33 -7.13
N LEU A 304 -23.48 0.33 -6.55
CA LEU A 304 -24.07 -0.99 -6.33
C LEU A 304 -25.29 -0.93 -5.41
N HIS A 305 -25.22 -0.13 -4.34
CA HIS A 305 -26.34 0.04 -3.42
C HIS A 305 -27.58 0.58 -4.13
N LYS A 306 -27.41 1.58 -5.01
CA LYS A 306 -28.51 2.17 -5.82
C LYS A 306 -29.14 1.21 -6.83
N ILE A 307 -28.41 0.19 -7.30
CA ILE A 307 -28.93 -0.79 -8.26
C ILE A 307 -29.75 -1.88 -7.53
N THR A 308 -29.42 -2.16 -6.27
CA THR A 308 -30.05 -3.23 -5.48
C THR A 308 -31.18 -2.77 -4.58
N ALA A 309 -31.33 -1.45 -4.38
CA ALA A 309 -32.41 -0.83 -3.60
C ALA A 309 -33.62 -0.55 -4.51
#